data_AF-A0A3F2RV21-F1
#
_entry.id   AF-A0A3F2RV21-F1
#
_cell.length_a   1.000
_cell.length_b   1.000
_cell.length_c   1.000
_cell.angle_alpha   90.00
_cell.angle_beta   90.00
_cell.angle_gamma   90.00
#
_symmetry.space_group_name_H-M   'P 1'
#
loop_
_entity.id
_entity.type
_entity.pdbx_description
1 polymer ?
#
loop_
_entity_poly.entity_id
_entity_poly.type
_entity_poly.pdbx_seq_one_letter_code
_entity_poly.pdbx_strand_id
1 'polypeptide(L)'
;MVKVLLCGAVQGQWELLFQRVEKLNAASKGKTFEALVCIGRCFPLPVDYLAGGNKLVPVPTFFLPGHEAARSWQEDAKQTEVYDQLSDVDQSADPIEVGKGFFCLAGAGIATIAGMKVAYVSGTETHGAEDEKGTLLTYSKASTNALMQQLLASGDQGDVDFLFTAEYPTSFQLLLPEQQLPHGLQALRGGDALQEIVQHVHPKYHFTSRGGDGTRGDVFYQRLPYVSEVTGTGRKQLTRLIGLSGVNKVKDKTRKYLHALQVVSCAEQSAEERQHVDIPAGTTQNPYLHAMLEAASRSAEPDAKRRKVDPAAAGGLSAEQIEQLTAKSRGDAQFFYDPKLAAKGQRKGGLLPNQGHNGQQQQRRNNRVAVPDRNECWFCLATPALERHLIVSIGQEAYLAIPKGAICGDHLLIVPIAHEASTLAVSDDTWREMERFKAALRRYFASQDKELLVIDRNVTTLGATHCHLQVVGVPKAKAAAARRIFETEGEKYHVKFEELLRGEEDTKTEGSDATAAPSTGPMELLRQRTEGKPFLYAEVPDGEGNTTQLLQIEEGKHYMQFGRHATACVLEMPRRANWKFCVVPKSDEEKLTQSFKSHWKQFDFTLDEEDDA
;
A
#
# COMPACT_ATOMS: atom_id res chain seq x y z
N MET A 1 -8.63 -24.37 -14.10
CA MET A 1 -8.24 -22.96 -14.33
C MET A 1 -8.90 -22.42 -15.58
N VAL A 2 -9.90 -21.57 -15.37
CA VAL A 2 -10.80 -21.02 -16.37
C VAL A 2 -10.22 -19.72 -16.92
N LYS A 3 -10.34 -19.48 -18.24
CA LYS A 3 -9.92 -18.22 -18.86
C LYS A 3 -11.11 -17.35 -19.20
N VAL A 4 -11.15 -16.13 -18.66
CA VAL A 4 -12.24 -15.18 -18.91
C VAL A 4 -11.74 -13.81 -19.36
N LEU A 5 -12.56 -13.15 -20.18
CA LEU A 5 -12.39 -11.77 -20.61
C LEU A 5 -13.37 -10.87 -19.87
N LEU A 6 -12.88 -9.77 -19.33
CA LEU A 6 -13.64 -8.79 -18.56
C LEU A 6 -13.54 -7.47 -19.31
N CYS A 7 -14.68 -6.92 -19.71
CA CYS A 7 -14.79 -5.68 -20.46
C CYS A 7 -15.55 -4.62 -19.66
N GLY A 8 -15.11 -3.37 -19.74
CA GLY A 8 -15.90 -2.24 -19.27
C GLY A 8 -17.06 -1.93 -20.22
N ALA A 9 -17.55 -0.69 -20.17
CA ALA A 9 -18.72 -0.27 -20.94
C ALA A 9 -18.52 -0.42 -22.45
N VAL A 10 -19.44 -1.10 -23.15
CA VAL A 10 -19.34 -1.36 -24.60
C VAL A 10 -19.82 -0.18 -25.45
N GLN A 11 -20.89 0.50 -25.02
CA GLN A 11 -21.43 1.70 -25.68
C GLN A 11 -21.73 1.51 -27.17
N GLY A 12 -22.37 0.41 -27.52
CA GLY A 12 -22.65 0.06 -28.91
C GLY A 12 -21.44 -0.36 -29.75
N GLN A 13 -20.20 -0.30 -29.22
CA GLN A 13 -18.97 -0.70 -29.93
C GLN A 13 -18.76 -2.24 -29.93
N TRP A 14 -19.84 -3.01 -30.05
CA TRP A 14 -19.84 -4.46 -29.96
C TRP A 14 -18.99 -5.13 -31.05
N GLU A 15 -19.09 -4.67 -32.29
CA GLU A 15 -18.32 -5.22 -33.40
C GLU A 15 -16.81 -5.03 -33.18
N LEU A 16 -16.39 -3.87 -32.67
CA LEU A 16 -14.99 -3.62 -32.30
C LEU A 16 -14.51 -4.56 -31.19
N LEU A 17 -15.36 -4.79 -30.18
CA LEU A 17 -15.07 -5.71 -29.08
C LEU A 17 -14.98 -7.16 -29.58
N PHE A 18 -15.96 -7.65 -30.34
CA PHE A 18 -15.99 -9.03 -30.83
C PHE A 18 -14.83 -9.33 -31.78
N GLN A 19 -14.50 -8.43 -32.72
CA GLN A 19 -13.31 -8.59 -33.56
C GLN A 19 -12.02 -8.66 -32.73
N ARG A 20 -11.95 -7.93 -31.61
CA ARG A 20 -10.80 -8.00 -30.70
C ARG A 20 -10.73 -9.35 -29.99
N VAL A 21 -11.87 -9.88 -29.54
CA VAL A 21 -12.00 -11.18 -28.87
C VAL A 21 -11.61 -12.32 -29.82
N GLU A 22 -12.10 -12.32 -31.06
CA GLU A 22 -11.72 -13.30 -32.09
C GLU A 22 -10.20 -13.34 -32.30
N LYS A 23 -9.57 -12.16 -32.43
CA LYS A 23 -8.11 -12.06 -32.57
C LYS A 23 -7.37 -12.62 -31.36
N LEU A 24 -7.87 -12.38 -30.15
CA LEU A 24 -7.28 -12.93 -28.92
C LEU A 24 -7.43 -14.45 -28.85
N ASN A 25 -8.59 -14.99 -29.22
CA ASN A 25 -8.83 -16.43 -29.28
C ASN A 25 -7.97 -17.10 -30.35
N ALA A 26 -7.87 -16.53 -31.55
CA ALA A 26 -6.99 -17.03 -32.60
C ALA A 26 -5.50 -17.06 -32.18
N ALA A 27 -5.07 -16.06 -31.39
CA ALA A 27 -3.71 -16.00 -30.86
C ALA A 27 -3.43 -16.96 -29.68
N SER A 28 -4.46 -17.57 -29.11
CA SER A 28 -4.36 -18.31 -27.84
C SER A 28 -3.81 -19.74 -27.94
N LYS A 29 -3.33 -20.17 -29.13
CA LYS A 29 -2.72 -21.49 -29.40
C LYS A 29 -3.55 -22.67 -28.86
N GLY A 30 -4.88 -22.61 -29.04
CA GLY A 30 -5.81 -23.67 -28.62
C GLY A 30 -6.31 -23.60 -27.17
N LYS A 31 -5.93 -22.55 -26.40
CA LYS A 31 -6.46 -22.29 -25.05
C LYS A 31 -7.33 -21.03 -25.05
N THR A 32 -8.48 -21.13 -25.70
CA THR A 32 -9.45 -20.04 -25.89
C THR A 32 -10.07 -19.58 -24.57
N PHE A 33 -10.62 -18.37 -24.57
CA PHE A 33 -11.43 -17.87 -23.47
C PHE A 33 -12.78 -18.58 -23.44
N GLU A 34 -13.30 -18.82 -22.24
CA GLU A 34 -14.55 -19.56 -22.00
C GLU A 34 -15.75 -18.63 -21.82
N ALA A 35 -15.51 -17.39 -21.37
CA ALA A 35 -16.55 -16.36 -21.25
C ALA A 35 -15.99 -14.95 -21.46
N LEU A 36 -16.84 -14.05 -21.94
CA LEU A 36 -16.68 -12.60 -21.93
C LEU A 36 -17.75 -11.98 -21.04
N VAL A 37 -17.37 -11.11 -20.10
CA VAL A 37 -18.32 -10.35 -19.27
C VAL A 37 -18.12 -8.85 -19.51
N CYS A 38 -19.17 -8.15 -19.92
CA CYS A 38 -19.17 -6.71 -20.19
C CYS A 38 -19.94 -5.96 -19.10
N ILE A 39 -19.38 -4.89 -18.54
CA ILE A 39 -19.93 -4.21 -17.35
C ILE A 39 -20.18 -2.74 -17.64
N GLY A 40 -21.39 -2.26 -17.33
CA GLY A 40 -21.76 -0.85 -17.45
C GLY A 40 -22.62 -0.58 -18.70
N ARG A 41 -22.28 0.46 -19.45
CA ARG A 41 -23.10 0.90 -20.61
C ARG A 41 -22.98 -0.06 -21.77
N CYS A 42 -24.02 -0.84 -22.01
CA CYS A 42 -24.03 -1.94 -22.98
C CYS A 42 -24.91 -1.65 -24.20
N PHE A 43 -25.84 -0.71 -24.10
CA PHE A 43 -26.74 -0.37 -25.20
C PHE A 43 -26.10 0.62 -26.18
N PRO A 44 -26.56 0.65 -27.45
CA PRO A 44 -27.46 -0.33 -28.07
C PRO A 44 -26.80 -1.70 -28.23
N LEU A 45 -27.60 -2.76 -28.17
CA LEU A 45 -27.15 -4.12 -28.43
C LEU A 45 -27.04 -4.39 -29.95
N PRO A 46 -26.12 -5.24 -30.41
CA PRO A 46 -25.90 -5.47 -31.83
C PRO A 46 -26.97 -6.42 -32.39
N VAL A 47 -27.92 -5.89 -33.15
CA VAL A 47 -29.13 -6.61 -33.63
C VAL A 47 -28.81 -7.94 -34.33
N ASP A 48 -27.72 -8.00 -35.10
CA ASP A 48 -27.30 -9.23 -35.81
C ASP A 48 -27.00 -10.42 -34.88
N TYR A 49 -26.76 -10.18 -33.59
CA TYR A 49 -26.41 -11.20 -32.58
C TYR A 49 -27.57 -11.51 -31.62
N LEU A 50 -28.68 -10.77 -31.72
CA LEU A 50 -29.88 -11.01 -30.92
C LEU A 50 -30.70 -12.16 -31.48
N ALA A 51 -31.74 -12.59 -30.76
CA ALA A 51 -32.69 -13.58 -31.24
C ALA A 51 -33.25 -13.17 -32.62
N GLY A 52 -33.17 -14.09 -33.59
CA GLY A 52 -33.54 -13.82 -34.99
C GLY A 52 -32.46 -13.14 -35.84
N GLY A 53 -31.30 -12.82 -35.26
CA GLY A 53 -30.10 -12.37 -35.97
C GLY A 53 -29.36 -13.50 -36.69
N ASN A 54 -28.36 -13.14 -37.51
CA ASN A 54 -27.60 -14.07 -38.37
C ASN A 54 -26.15 -14.31 -37.92
N LYS A 55 -25.70 -13.66 -36.84
CA LYS A 55 -24.34 -13.82 -36.28
C LYS A 55 -24.38 -14.51 -34.92
N LEU A 56 -23.25 -15.12 -34.56
CA LEU A 56 -23.02 -15.71 -33.25
C LEU A 56 -21.92 -14.95 -32.53
N VAL A 57 -22.04 -14.82 -31.21
CA VAL A 57 -20.98 -14.22 -30.41
C VAL A 57 -19.72 -15.11 -30.45
N PRO A 58 -18.51 -14.51 -30.43
CA PRO A 58 -17.26 -15.26 -30.60
C PRO A 58 -16.87 -16.12 -29.39
N VAL A 59 -17.53 -15.91 -28.26
CA VAL A 59 -17.41 -16.63 -26.98
C VAL A 59 -18.72 -16.38 -26.21
N PRO A 60 -19.19 -17.28 -25.33
CA PRO A 60 -20.30 -17.00 -24.44
C PRO A 60 -20.13 -15.62 -23.77
N THR A 61 -21.07 -14.72 -24.03
CA THR A 61 -20.95 -13.31 -23.66
C THR A 61 -22.05 -12.95 -22.68
N PHE A 62 -21.67 -12.38 -21.56
CA PHE A 62 -22.56 -11.88 -20.51
C PHE A 62 -22.42 -10.36 -20.45
N PHE A 63 -23.50 -9.65 -20.25
CA PHE A 63 -23.43 -8.20 -20.03
C PHE A 63 -24.26 -7.79 -18.81
N LEU A 64 -23.71 -6.85 -18.05
CA LEU A 64 -24.32 -6.26 -16.87
C LEU A 64 -24.64 -4.79 -17.20
N PRO A 65 -25.92 -4.45 -17.41
CA PRO A 65 -26.33 -3.09 -17.73
C PRO A 65 -26.06 -2.10 -16.60
N GLY A 66 -25.66 -0.88 -16.95
CA GLY A 66 -25.43 0.24 -16.03
C GLY A 66 -26.08 1.53 -16.53
N HIS A 67 -25.80 2.65 -15.87
CA HIS A 67 -26.39 3.97 -16.21
C HIS A 67 -26.17 4.39 -17.68
N GLU A 68 -27.25 4.68 -18.41
CA GLU A 68 -27.21 5.21 -19.78
C GLU A 68 -27.56 6.71 -19.82
N ALA A 69 -26.57 7.57 -20.09
CA ALA A 69 -26.72 9.03 -20.03
C ALA A 69 -27.54 9.65 -21.19
N ALA A 70 -27.87 8.86 -22.20
CA ALA A 70 -28.81 9.23 -23.26
C ALA A 70 -29.39 7.93 -23.82
N ARG A 71 -30.70 7.75 -23.68
CA ARG A 71 -31.43 6.59 -24.22
C ARG A 71 -31.63 6.72 -25.74
N SER A 72 -30.56 7.05 -26.46
CA SER A 72 -30.55 7.16 -27.93
C SER A 72 -30.99 5.87 -28.63
N TRP A 73 -30.88 4.72 -27.96
CA TRP A 73 -31.40 3.44 -28.42
C TRP A 73 -32.94 3.37 -28.41
N GLN A 74 -33.65 4.22 -27.67
CA GLN A 74 -35.12 4.21 -27.62
C GLN A 74 -35.78 4.58 -28.95
N GLU A 75 -35.04 5.24 -29.85
CA GLU A 75 -35.51 5.56 -31.20
C GLU A 75 -35.57 4.30 -32.10
N ASP A 76 -34.89 3.21 -31.72
CA ASP A 76 -34.94 1.92 -32.42
C ASP A 76 -35.96 0.99 -31.75
N ALA A 77 -37.02 0.64 -32.48
CA ALA A 77 -38.10 -0.20 -31.98
C ALA A 77 -37.63 -1.57 -31.47
N LYS A 78 -36.60 -2.17 -32.08
CA LYS A 78 -36.05 -3.46 -31.64
C LYS A 78 -35.27 -3.32 -30.34
N GLN A 79 -34.54 -2.21 -30.17
CA GLN A 79 -33.82 -1.95 -28.92
C GLN A 79 -34.78 -1.73 -27.76
N THR A 80 -35.86 -0.98 -28.01
CA THR A 80 -36.94 -0.76 -27.03
C THR A 80 -37.62 -2.07 -26.66
N GLU A 81 -37.99 -2.90 -27.63
CA GLU A 81 -38.59 -4.21 -27.38
C GLU A 81 -37.70 -5.10 -26.50
N VAL A 82 -36.40 -5.19 -26.81
CA VAL A 82 -35.45 -5.98 -26.03
C VAL A 82 -35.25 -5.40 -24.63
N TYR A 83 -35.21 -4.09 -24.50
CA TYR A 83 -35.10 -3.43 -23.20
C TYR A 83 -36.33 -3.68 -22.32
N ASP A 84 -37.53 -3.60 -22.89
CA ASP A 84 -38.78 -3.83 -22.18
C ASP A 84 -38.86 -5.30 -21.74
N GLN A 85 -38.51 -6.25 -22.62
CA GLN A 85 -38.40 -7.67 -22.26
C GLN A 85 -37.42 -7.90 -21.09
N LEU A 86 -36.26 -7.25 -21.12
CA LEU A 86 -35.27 -7.36 -20.03
C LEU A 86 -35.72 -6.68 -18.73
N SER A 87 -36.63 -5.72 -18.82
CA SER A 87 -37.16 -4.99 -17.66
C SER A 87 -38.37 -5.69 -17.02
N ASP A 88 -39.14 -6.46 -17.81
CA ASP A 88 -40.33 -7.19 -17.37
C ASP A 88 -40.02 -8.54 -16.70
N VAL A 89 -38.80 -9.08 -16.87
CA VAL A 89 -38.40 -10.32 -16.19
C VAL A 89 -38.25 -10.03 -14.70
N ASP A 90 -39.19 -10.55 -13.90
CA ASP A 90 -39.07 -10.63 -12.43
C ASP A 90 -37.67 -11.16 -12.11
N GLN A 91 -36.86 -10.33 -11.43
CA GLN A 91 -35.41 -10.47 -11.21
C GLN A 91 -34.99 -11.92 -10.92
N SER A 92 -34.81 -12.70 -11.98
CA SER A 92 -34.45 -14.10 -11.91
C SER A 92 -32.98 -14.21 -11.54
N ALA A 93 -32.62 -15.21 -10.73
CA ALA A 93 -31.21 -15.46 -10.42
C ALA A 93 -30.41 -15.82 -11.69
N ASP A 94 -31.07 -16.39 -12.70
CA ASP A 94 -30.43 -16.88 -13.92
C ASP A 94 -30.25 -15.81 -15.00
N PRO A 95 -29.11 -15.78 -15.70
CA PRO A 95 -28.88 -14.88 -16.83
C PRO A 95 -29.92 -15.04 -17.95
N ILE A 96 -30.44 -13.94 -18.47
CA ILE A 96 -31.47 -13.93 -19.52
C ILE A 96 -30.81 -14.03 -20.89
N GLU A 97 -31.08 -15.06 -21.67
CA GLU A 97 -30.54 -15.21 -23.03
C GLU A 97 -31.26 -14.29 -24.02
N VAL A 98 -30.54 -13.33 -24.61
CA VAL A 98 -31.08 -12.38 -25.62
C VAL A 98 -30.73 -12.75 -27.06
N GLY A 99 -29.86 -13.75 -27.22
CA GLY A 99 -29.37 -14.30 -28.48
C GLY A 99 -28.48 -15.49 -28.17
N LYS A 100 -28.20 -16.35 -29.17
CA LYS A 100 -27.51 -17.62 -28.91
C LYS A 100 -26.13 -17.41 -28.27
N GLY A 101 -25.99 -17.79 -27.00
CA GLY A 101 -24.77 -17.61 -26.22
C GLY A 101 -24.53 -16.18 -25.71
N PHE A 102 -25.53 -15.31 -25.77
CA PHE A 102 -25.47 -13.90 -25.37
C PHE A 102 -26.51 -13.62 -24.27
N PHE A 103 -26.04 -13.26 -23.08
CA PHE A 103 -26.83 -13.25 -21.85
C PHE A 103 -26.78 -11.91 -21.12
N CYS A 104 -27.92 -11.49 -20.57
CA CYS A 104 -28.04 -10.33 -19.70
C CYS A 104 -28.01 -10.74 -18.22
N LEU A 105 -27.21 -10.04 -17.43
CA LEU A 105 -27.20 -10.09 -15.97
C LEU A 105 -28.08 -8.93 -15.45
N ALA A 106 -29.38 -9.17 -15.31
CA ALA A 106 -30.38 -8.16 -14.94
C ALA A 106 -30.70 -8.19 -13.44
N GLY A 107 -30.77 -7.02 -12.81
CA GLY A 107 -31.07 -6.87 -11.39
C GLY A 107 -29.90 -7.29 -10.49
N ALA A 108 -30.21 -7.84 -9.32
CA ALA A 108 -29.25 -8.34 -8.35
C ALA A 108 -29.41 -9.86 -8.17
N GLY A 109 -28.34 -10.63 -8.41
CA GLY A 109 -28.46 -12.10 -8.44
C GLY A 109 -27.14 -12.85 -8.34
N ILE A 110 -27.25 -14.19 -8.42
CA ILE A 110 -26.13 -15.13 -8.41
C ILE A 110 -26.23 -16.01 -9.65
N ALA A 111 -25.16 -16.06 -10.44
CA ALA A 111 -25.04 -16.91 -11.63
C ALA A 111 -23.81 -17.81 -11.58
N THR A 112 -23.80 -18.85 -12.39
CA THR A 112 -22.60 -19.66 -12.67
C THR A 112 -22.08 -19.35 -14.06
N ILE A 113 -20.89 -18.76 -14.16
CA ILE A 113 -20.27 -18.39 -15.44
C ILE A 113 -18.96 -19.16 -15.59
N ALA A 114 -18.88 -20.02 -16.60
CA ALA A 114 -17.73 -20.88 -16.86
C ALA A 114 -17.26 -21.65 -15.59
N GLY A 115 -18.21 -22.20 -14.82
CA GLY A 115 -17.93 -22.97 -13.60
C GLY A 115 -17.56 -22.13 -12.36
N MET A 116 -17.63 -20.80 -12.44
CA MET A 116 -17.33 -19.88 -11.33
C MET A 116 -18.61 -19.28 -10.76
N LYS A 117 -18.66 -19.10 -9.43
CA LYS A 117 -19.80 -18.47 -8.74
C LYS A 117 -19.70 -16.95 -8.83
N VAL A 118 -20.68 -16.34 -9.48
CA VAL A 118 -20.71 -14.91 -9.78
C VAL A 118 -21.88 -14.26 -9.06
N ALA A 119 -21.62 -13.26 -8.23
CA ALA A 119 -22.62 -12.32 -7.75
C ALA A 119 -22.62 -11.08 -8.65
N TYR A 120 -23.78 -10.50 -8.90
CA TYR A 120 -23.90 -9.31 -9.74
C TYR A 120 -25.00 -8.36 -9.26
N VAL A 121 -24.80 -7.06 -9.52
CA VAL A 121 -25.80 -6.01 -9.31
C VAL A 121 -25.76 -5.07 -10.51
N SER A 122 -26.81 -5.10 -11.33
CA SER A 122 -26.98 -4.21 -12.48
C SER A 122 -27.51 -2.84 -12.05
N GLY A 123 -27.15 -1.81 -12.81
CA GLY A 123 -27.69 -0.47 -12.61
C GLY A 123 -27.01 0.37 -11.53
N THR A 124 -27.69 1.46 -11.16
CA THR A 124 -27.25 2.42 -10.13
C THR A 124 -28.20 2.50 -8.95
N GLU A 125 -27.71 2.92 -7.79
CA GLU A 125 -28.53 3.01 -6.58
C GLU A 125 -29.67 4.03 -6.69
N THR A 126 -30.88 3.65 -6.25
CA THR A 126 -32.00 4.59 -6.08
C THR A 126 -32.00 5.22 -4.69
N HIS A 127 -32.24 6.53 -4.64
CA HIS A 127 -32.38 7.29 -3.39
C HIS A 127 -33.81 7.88 -3.32
N GLY A 128 -34.75 7.18 -2.69
CA GLY A 128 -36.15 7.61 -2.58
C GLY A 128 -37.07 6.57 -1.94
N ALA A 129 -38.26 6.99 -1.48
CA ALA A 129 -39.27 6.14 -0.84
C ALA A 129 -40.20 5.40 -1.83
N GLU A 130 -40.16 5.77 -3.11
CA GLU A 130 -40.91 5.13 -4.20
C GLU A 130 -39.91 4.45 -5.14
N ASP A 131 -39.60 3.17 -4.87
CA ASP A 131 -39.18 2.14 -5.84
C ASP A 131 -38.74 0.89 -5.06
N GLU A 132 -39.71 0.14 -4.54
CA GLU A 132 -39.45 -1.10 -3.80
C GLU A 132 -38.84 -2.21 -4.70
N LYS A 133 -38.90 -2.06 -6.03
CA LYS A 133 -38.28 -2.97 -7.01
C LYS A 133 -37.27 -2.22 -7.89
N GLY A 134 -36.00 -2.62 -7.87
CA GLY A 134 -35.00 -2.11 -8.82
C GLY A 134 -35.37 -2.44 -10.27
N THR A 135 -34.96 -1.60 -11.21
CA THR A 135 -35.16 -1.81 -12.65
C THR A 135 -33.94 -2.48 -13.30
N LEU A 136 -33.96 -2.73 -14.61
CA LEU A 136 -32.77 -3.19 -15.35
C LEU A 136 -31.53 -2.30 -15.12
N LEU A 137 -31.75 -0.99 -14.97
CA LEU A 137 -30.70 0.03 -14.85
C LEU A 137 -30.60 0.64 -13.44
N THR A 138 -31.37 0.15 -12.47
CA THR A 138 -31.33 0.65 -11.09
C THR A 138 -31.49 -0.46 -10.07
N TYR A 139 -30.87 -0.32 -8.90
CA TYR A 139 -31.05 -1.26 -7.80
C TYR A 139 -31.47 -0.54 -6.52
N SER A 140 -32.22 -1.25 -5.67
CA SER A 140 -32.67 -0.77 -4.36
C SER A 140 -31.92 -1.48 -3.24
N LYS A 141 -31.89 -0.87 -2.05
CA LYS A 141 -31.32 -1.50 -0.85
C LYS A 141 -31.99 -2.85 -0.51
N ALA A 142 -33.28 -2.99 -0.81
CA ALA A 142 -34.00 -4.26 -0.61
C ALA A 142 -33.42 -5.37 -1.50
N SER A 143 -33.18 -5.08 -2.79
CA SER A 143 -32.60 -6.05 -3.73
C SER A 143 -31.19 -6.49 -3.35
N THR A 144 -30.34 -5.57 -2.90
CA THR A 144 -28.98 -5.88 -2.43
C THR A 144 -28.98 -6.66 -1.12
N ASN A 145 -29.92 -6.38 -0.22
CA ASN A 145 -30.08 -7.12 1.03
C ASN A 145 -30.54 -8.56 0.78
N ALA A 146 -31.48 -8.77 -0.15
CA ALA A 146 -31.92 -10.10 -0.55
C ALA A 146 -30.75 -10.92 -1.13
N LEU A 147 -29.97 -10.31 -2.04
CA LEU A 147 -28.75 -10.92 -2.59
C LEU A 147 -27.74 -11.28 -1.48
N MET A 148 -27.48 -10.36 -0.55
CA MET A 148 -26.57 -10.59 0.57
C MET A 148 -27.05 -11.74 1.45
N GLN A 149 -28.34 -11.79 1.80
CA GLN A 149 -28.92 -12.89 2.56
C GLN A 149 -28.77 -14.23 1.84
N GLN A 150 -29.03 -14.28 0.54
CA GLN A 150 -28.87 -15.49 -0.28
C GLN A 150 -27.41 -15.97 -0.30
N LEU A 151 -26.45 -15.04 -0.42
CA LEU A 151 -25.01 -15.33 -0.41
C LEU A 151 -24.51 -15.80 0.95
N LEU A 152 -25.07 -15.30 2.05
CA LEU A 152 -24.67 -15.69 3.41
C LEU A 152 -25.39 -16.95 3.90
N ALA A 153 -26.56 -17.27 3.32
CA ALA A 153 -27.29 -18.50 3.61
C ALA A 153 -26.67 -19.74 2.93
N SER A 154 -25.81 -19.56 1.93
CA SER A 154 -25.19 -20.69 1.24
C SER A 154 -24.15 -21.39 2.13
N GLY A 155 -24.17 -22.73 2.14
CA GLY A 155 -23.28 -23.57 2.96
C GLY A 155 -21.79 -23.50 2.60
N ASP A 156 -21.43 -22.74 1.56
CA ASP A 156 -20.05 -22.45 1.13
C ASP A 156 -19.45 -21.22 1.83
N GLN A 157 -20.05 -20.78 2.95
CA GLN A 157 -19.55 -19.70 3.80
C GLN A 157 -19.37 -18.36 3.04
N GLY A 158 -20.22 -18.11 2.04
CA GLY A 158 -20.19 -16.88 1.26
C GLY A 158 -19.05 -16.80 0.24
N ASP A 159 -18.49 -17.94 -0.18
CA ASP A 159 -17.51 -17.98 -1.28
C ASP A 159 -18.11 -17.40 -2.57
N VAL A 160 -17.40 -16.45 -3.17
CA VAL A 160 -17.77 -15.80 -4.43
C VAL A 160 -16.51 -15.55 -5.26
N ASP A 161 -16.48 -16.03 -6.50
CA ASP A 161 -15.34 -15.82 -7.40
C ASP A 161 -15.31 -14.38 -7.91
N PHE A 162 -16.47 -13.89 -8.38
CA PHE A 162 -16.62 -12.56 -8.95
C PHE A 162 -17.83 -11.84 -8.38
N LEU A 163 -17.63 -10.57 -8.03
CA LEU A 163 -18.69 -9.59 -7.90
C LEU A 163 -18.62 -8.62 -9.08
N PHE A 164 -19.74 -8.43 -9.79
CA PHE A 164 -19.87 -7.46 -10.87
C PHE A 164 -20.86 -6.37 -10.49
N THR A 165 -20.45 -5.10 -10.61
CA THR A 165 -21.30 -3.94 -10.34
C THR A 165 -21.10 -2.85 -11.37
N ALA A 166 -22.15 -2.13 -11.75
CA ALA A 166 -22.00 -0.98 -12.66
C ALA A 166 -21.43 0.28 -11.96
N GLU A 167 -21.45 0.33 -10.62
CA GLU A 167 -20.88 1.42 -9.82
C GLU A 167 -19.83 0.94 -8.83
N TYR A 168 -18.98 1.86 -8.39
CA TYR A 168 -18.07 1.61 -7.28
C TYR A 168 -18.85 1.62 -5.95
N PRO A 169 -18.49 0.79 -4.97
CA PRO A 169 -19.02 0.94 -3.61
C PRO A 169 -18.49 2.23 -2.97
N THR A 170 -19.29 2.86 -2.12
CA THR A 170 -18.83 3.98 -1.28
C THR A 170 -17.60 3.57 -0.47
N SER A 171 -16.67 4.50 -0.28
CA SER A 171 -15.43 4.32 0.49
C SER A 171 -14.39 3.36 -0.10
N PHE A 172 -14.51 2.93 -1.36
CA PHE A 172 -13.54 2.02 -2.00
C PHE A 172 -12.09 2.54 -1.98
N GLN A 173 -11.90 3.86 -1.92
CA GLN A 173 -10.62 4.54 -1.89
C GLN A 173 -9.95 4.58 -0.51
N LEU A 174 -10.65 4.25 0.58
CA LEU A 174 -10.08 4.31 1.92
C LEU A 174 -8.86 3.38 2.05
N LEU A 175 -7.99 3.73 3.00
CA LEU A 175 -6.73 3.05 3.31
C LEU A 175 -5.68 3.13 2.18
N LEU A 176 -5.90 4.01 1.21
CA LEU A 176 -4.95 4.32 0.14
C LEU A 176 -4.63 5.81 0.15
N PRO A 177 -3.39 6.22 -0.21
CA PRO A 177 -3.07 7.61 -0.45
C PRO A 177 -3.94 8.18 -1.58
N GLU A 178 -4.44 9.40 -1.41
CA GLU A 178 -5.28 10.08 -2.40
C GLU A 178 -4.59 10.20 -3.78
N GLN A 179 -3.27 10.28 -3.80
CA GLN A 179 -2.45 10.34 -5.02
C GLN A 179 -2.52 9.04 -5.86
N GLN A 180 -2.92 7.92 -5.26
CA GLN A 180 -3.12 6.66 -5.99
C GLN A 180 -4.48 6.59 -6.68
N LEU A 181 -5.39 7.52 -6.36
CA LEU A 181 -6.71 7.59 -6.96
C LEU A 181 -6.64 8.48 -8.21
N PRO A 182 -6.96 7.95 -9.40
CA PRO A 182 -7.07 8.76 -10.62
C PRO A 182 -8.01 9.95 -10.41
N HIS A 183 -7.67 11.11 -10.99
CA HIS A 183 -8.47 12.33 -10.87
C HIS A 183 -9.95 12.11 -11.26
N GLY A 184 -10.22 11.27 -12.26
CA GLY A 184 -11.57 10.90 -12.67
C GLY A 184 -12.40 10.16 -11.61
N LEU A 185 -11.77 9.66 -10.54
CA LEU A 185 -12.40 8.92 -9.44
C LEU A 185 -12.42 9.70 -8.11
N GLN A 186 -11.70 10.82 -7.97
CA GLN A 186 -11.61 11.56 -6.71
C GLN A 186 -12.96 12.14 -6.24
N ALA A 187 -13.76 12.65 -7.18
CA ALA A 187 -15.09 13.19 -6.90
C ALA A 187 -16.21 12.14 -7.10
N LEU A 188 -15.85 10.86 -7.25
CA LEU A 188 -16.84 9.83 -7.53
C LEU A 188 -17.61 9.46 -6.27
N ARG A 189 -18.94 9.52 -6.36
CA ARG A 189 -19.85 8.94 -5.36
C ARG A 189 -20.09 7.48 -5.71
N GLY A 190 -19.89 6.61 -4.73
CA GLY A 190 -20.21 5.19 -4.85
C GLY A 190 -21.61 4.88 -4.34
N GLY A 191 -22.00 3.60 -4.46
CA GLY A 191 -23.23 3.07 -3.87
C GLY A 191 -23.02 2.65 -2.42
N ASP A 192 -23.91 3.10 -1.54
CA ASP A 192 -23.93 2.77 -0.11
C ASP A 192 -24.47 1.35 0.13
N ALA A 193 -25.50 0.94 -0.62
CA ALA A 193 -25.99 -0.44 -0.57
C ALA A 193 -24.94 -1.44 -1.08
N LEU A 194 -24.12 -1.05 -2.07
CA LEU A 194 -22.98 -1.86 -2.51
C LEU A 194 -21.90 -1.96 -1.44
N GLN A 195 -21.64 -0.87 -0.70
CA GLN A 195 -20.70 -0.88 0.43
C GLN A 195 -21.11 -1.93 1.47
N GLU A 196 -22.40 -2.05 1.78
CA GLU A 196 -22.93 -3.03 2.72
C GLU A 196 -22.71 -4.48 2.26
N ILE A 197 -22.87 -4.76 0.96
CA ILE A 197 -22.55 -6.10 0.40
C ILE A 197 -21.09 -6.44 0.66
N VAL A 198 -20.14 -5.57 0.30
CA VAL A 198 -18.69 -5.86 0.39
C VAL A 198 -18.12 -5.78 1.81
N GLN A 199 -18.91 -5.32 2.78
CA GLN A 199 -18.62 -5.48 4.21
C GLN A 199 -18.81 -6.92 4.68
N HIS A 200 -19.74 -7.66 4.10
CA HIS A 200 -20.12 -9.01 4.56
C HIS A 200 -19.72 -10.12 3.58
N VAL A 201 -19.73 -9.83 2.28
CA VAL A 201 -19.36 -10.73 1.20
C VAL A 201 -17.96 -10.36 0.71
N HIS A 202 -17.11 -11.37 0.53
CA HIS A 202 -15.69 -11.18 0.25
C HIS A 202 -15.30 -11.85 -1.08
N PRO A 203 -15.69 -11.29 -2.23
CA PRO A 203 -15.41 -11.92 -3.52
C PRO A 203 -13.90 -11.94 -3.80
N LYS A 204 -13.40 -12.92 -4.57
CA LYS A 204 -11.98 -12.94 -5.00
C LYS A 204 -11.66 -11.74 -5.89
N TYR A 205 -12.58 -11.40 -6.78
CA TYR A 205 -12.49 -10.27 -7.69
C TYR A 205 -13.77 -9.45 -7.64
N HIS A 206 -13.62 -8.13 -7.60
CA HIS A 206 -14.72 -7.20 -7.82
C HIS A 206 -14.40 -6.39 -9.07
N PHE A 207 -15.17 -6.57 -10.14
CA PHE A 207 -15.05 -5.73 -11.33
C PHE A 207 -16.17 -4.72 -11.39
N THR A 208 -15.82 -3.50 -11.73
CA THR A 208 -16.76 -2.40 -11.91
C THR A 208 -16.42 -1.57 -13.13
N SER A 209 -17.43 -0.92 -13.70
CA SER A 209 -17.27 -0.02 -14.84
C SER A 209 -18.45 0.94 -14.89
N ARG A 210 -18.19 2.17 -14.46
CA ARG A 210 -19.17 3.26 -14.45
C ARG A 210 -19.19 4.06 -15.76
N GLY A 211 -18.02 4.21 -16.39
CA GLY A 211 -17.80 5.20 -17.44
C GLY A 211 -17.69 4.62 -18.85
N GLY A 212 -17.97 5.48 -19.83
CA GLY A 212 -17.82 5.15 -21.24
C GLY A 212 -17.73 6.36 -22.18
N ASP A 213 -18.34 7.48 -21.80
CA ASP A 213 -18.37 8.73 -22.57
C ASP A 213 -17.06 9.53 -22.53
N GLY A 214 -15.97 8.98 -22.00
CA GLY A 214 -14.71 9.72 -21.82
C GLY A 214 -14.69 10.66 -20.62
N THR A 215 -15.70 10.65 -19.75
CA THR A 215 -15.85 11.60 -18.63
C THR A 215 -15.59 10.97 -17.25
N ARG A 216 -16.10 11.58 -16.16
CA ARG A 216 -15.82 11.18 -14.76
C ARG A 216 -16.15 9.70 -14.54
N GLY A 217 -15.16 8.93 -14.07
CA GLY A 217 -15.29 7.49 -13.84
C GLY A 217 -14.91 6.58 -15.02
N ASP A 218 -14.64 7.13 -16.20
CA ASP A 218 -14.18 6.35 -17.37
C ASP A 218 -12.65 6.20 -17.39
N VAL A 219 -12.12 5.44 -16.42
CA VAL A 219 -10.68 5.23 -16.26
C VAL A 219 -10.42 3.80 -15.78
N PHE A 220 -9.34 3.20 -16.30
CA PHE A 220 -8.81 1.97 -15.76
C PHE A 220 -8.17 2.23 -14.40
N TYR A 221 -8.65 1.53 -13.38
CA TYR A 221 -8.15 1.65 -12.02
C TYR A 221 -8.04 0.29 -11.38
N GLN A 222 -6.84 -0.06 -10.91
CA GLN A 222 -6.62 -1.27 -10.13
C GLN A 222 -6.29 -0.87 -8.71
N ARG A 223 -7.25 -1.08 -7.81
CA ARG A 223 -7.03 -0.86 -6.37
C ARG A 223 -5.98 -1.85 -5.87
N LEU A 224 -5.14 -1.46 -4.92
CA LEU A 224 -4.40 -2.45 -4.13
C LEU A 224 -5.40 -3.46 -3.53
N PRO A 225 -5.06 -4.75 -3.43
CA PRO A 225 -5.97 -5.73 -2.85
C PRO A 225 -6.31 -5.35 -1.40
N TYR A 226 -7.46 -5.82 -0.91
CA TYR A 226 -7.77 -5.77 0.50
C TYR A 226 -8.06 -7.16 1.05
N VAL A 227 -7.72 -7.36 2.32
CA VAL A 227 -8.00 -8.59 3.06
C VAL A 227 -9.22 -8.37 3.96
N SER A 228 -10.09 -9.37 3.97
CA SER A 228 -11.22 -9.51 4.89
C SER A 228 -11.08 -10.81 5.67
N GLU A 229 -11.77 -10.91 6.80
CA GLU A 229 -11.90 -12.15 7.55
C GLU A 229 -13.34 -12.65 7.39
N VAL A 230 -13.49 -13.89 6.92
CA VAL A 230 -14.80 -14.51 6.73
C VAL A 230 -15.43 -14.78 8.09
N THR A 231 -16.55 -14.12 8.34
CA THR A 231 -17.30 -14.16 9.60
C THR A 231 -17.53 -15.60 10.08
N GLY A 232 -17.22 -15.86 11.35
CA GLY A 232 -17.43 -17.16 11.99
C GLY A 232 -16.37 -18.23 11.68
N THR A 233 -15.45 -17.98 10.75
CA THR A 233 -14.43 -18.98 10.34
C THR A 233 -13.00 -18.54 10.61
N GLY A 234 -12.76 -17.23 10.75
CA GLY A 234 -11.41 -16.67 10.90
C GLY A 234 -10.55 -16.72 9.62
N ARG A 235 -11.09 -17.29 8.54
CA ARG A 235 -10.40 -17.45 7.25
C ARG A 235 -10.16 -16.08 6.62
N LYS A 236 -8.93 -15.83 6.16
CA LYS A 236 -8.62 -14.62 5.40
C LYS A 236 -9.07 -14.76 3.94
N GLN A 237 -9.66 -13.72 3.38
CA GLN A 237 -10.10 -13.67 1.99
C GLN A 237 -9.61 -12.37 1.33
N LEU A 238 -8.93 -12.50 0.20
CA LEU A 238 -8.43 -11.37 -0.56
C LEU A 238 -9.41 -10.97 -1.67
N THR A 239 -9.70 -9.68 -1.75
CA THR A 239 -10.49 -9.11 -2.85
C THR A 239 -9.64 -8.15 -3.68
N ARG A 240 -9.73 -8.29 -5.00
CA ARG A 240 -9.11 -7.39 -5.98
C ARG A 240 -10.20 -6.57 -6.67
N LEU A 241 -10.27 -5.27 -6.37
CA LEU A 241 -11.17 -4.33 -7.05
C LEU A 241 -10.52 -3.75 -8.31
N ILE A 242 -11.17 -3.94 -9.46
CA ILE A 242 -10.69 -3.48 -10.77
C ILE A 242 -11.81 -2.71 -11.48
N GLY A 243 -11.53 -1.43 -11.75
CA GLY A 243 -12.30 -0.57 -12.64
C GLY A 243 -11.83 -0.66 -14.08
N LEU A 244 -12.76 -0.82 -15.02
CA LEU A 244 -12.48 -0.81 -16.44
C LEU A 244 -13.02 0.46 -17.10
N SER A 245 -12.28 0.97 -18.08
CA SER A 245 -12.74 2.04 -18.97
C SER A 245 -13.68 1.46 -20.05
N GLY A 246 -14.45 2.31 -20.72
CA GLY A 246 -15.28 1.92 -21.85
C GLY A 246 -14.47 1.57 -23.11
N VAL A 247 -15.05 0.74 -23.98
CA VAL A 247 -14.44 0.30 -25.25
C VAL A 247 -13.99 1.50 -26.07
N ASN A 248 -12.72 1.50 -26.44
CA ASN A 248 -12.10 2.60 -27.16
C ASN A 248 -10.94 2.10 -28.04
N LYS A 249 -10.41 2.98 -28.90
CA LYS A 249 -9.23 2.71 -29.75
C LYS A 249 -7.94 3.37 -29.22
N VAL A 250 -7.99 3.94 -28.01
CA VAL A 250 -6.90 4.68 -27.39
C VAL A 250 -5.86 3.70 -26.85
N LYS A 251 -4.58 3.94 -27.13
CA LYS A 251 -3.47 3.07 -26.67
C LYS A 251 -2.97 3.39 -25.26
N ASP A 252 -3.71 4.24 -24.53
CA ASP A 252 -3.37 4.65 -23.16
C ASP A 252 -3.72 3.54 -22.16
N LYS A 253 -2.79 3.22 -21.26
CA LYS A 253 -2.99 2.24 -20.18
C LYS A 253 -4.09 2.68 -19.20
N THR A 254 -4.30 3.99 -19.02
CA THR A 254 -5.40 4.53 -18.20
C THR A 254 -6.77 4.33 -18.84
N ARG A 255 -6.81 3.94 -20.12
CA ARG A 255 -8.03 3.68 -20.91
C ARG A 255 -8.18 2.20 -21.24
N LYS A 256 -7.55 1.31 -20.46
CA LYS A 256 -7.69 -0.14 -20.62
C LYS A 256 -9.14 -0.55 -20.36
N TYR A 257 -9.79 -1.05 -21.40
CA TYR A 257 -11.19 -1.47 -21.37
C TYR A 257 -11.38 -3.00 -21.30
N LEU A 258 -10.35 -3.78 -21.65
CA LEU A 258 -10.41 -5.24 -21.70
C LEU A 258 -9.31 -5.86 -20.84
N HIS A 259 -9.68 -6.83 -20.01
CA HIS A 259 -8.81 -7.51 -19.07
C HIS A 259 -8.99 -9.03 -19.18
N ALA A 260 -7.89 -9.76 -19.37
CA ALA A 260 -7.89 -11.22 -19.43
C ALA A 260 -7.44 -11.79 -18.09
N LEU A 261 -8.17 -12.76 -17.55
CA LEU A 261 -7.81 -13.49 -16.33
C LEU A 261 -7.79 -14.99 -16.56
N GLN A 262 -6.91 -15.67 -15.83
CA GLN A 262 -6.95 -17.11 -15.61
C GLN A 262 -7.21 -17.35 -14.13
N VAL A 263 -8.28 -18.08 -13.82
CA VAL A 263 -8.84 -18.17 -12.47
C VAL A 263 -9.03 -19.62 -12.06
N VAL A 264 -8.70 -19.93 -10.80
CA VAL A 264 -9.13 -21.16 -10.12
C VAL A 264 -10.41 -20.82 -9.38
N SER A 265 -11.52 -21.55 -9.59
CA SER A 265 -12.77 -21.25 -8.90
C SER A 265 -12.66 -21.53 -7.41
N CYS A 266 -13.47 -20.90 -6.56
CA CYS A 266 -13.53 -21.21 -5.13
C CYS A 266 -13.77 -22.70 -4.91
N ALA A 267 -14.67 -23.31 -5.69
CA ALA A 267 -15.01 -24.73 -5.60
C ALA A 267 -13.80 -25.66 -5.87
N GLU A 268 -12.88 -25.25 -6.75
CA GLU A 268 -11.67 -26.02 -7.10
C GLU A 268 -10.52 -25.87 -6.08
N GLN A 269 -10.57 -24.90 -5.16
CA GLN A 269 -9.49 -24.66 -4.20
C GLN A 269 -9.49 -25.68 -3.06
N SER A 270 -8.30 -26.18 -2.70
CA SER A 270 -8.13 -27.11 -1.57
C SER A 270 -8.42 -26.43 -0.22
N ALA A 271 -8.69 -27.22 0.82
CA ALA A 271 -8.92 -26.69 2.17
C ALA A 271 -7.68 -25.93 2.70
N GLU A 272 -6.48 -26.46 2.43
CA GLU A 272 -5.22 -25.83 2.82
C GLU A 272 -5.00 -24.48 2.09
N GLU A 273 -5.27 -24.42 0.79
CA GLU A 273 -5.16 -23.19 -0.01
C GLU A 273 -6.14 -22.10 0.46
N ARG A 274 -7.33 -22.51 0.92
CA ARG A 274 -8.32 -21.59 1.49
C ARG A 274 -7.90 -21.09 2.88
N GLN A 275 -7.18 -21.88 3.66
CA GLN A 275 -6.75 -21.51 5.01
C GLN A 275 -5.46 -20.68 5.00
N HIS A 276 -4.53 -20.97 4.08
CA HIS A 276 -3.24 -20.30 3.94
C HIS A 276 -3.22 -19.40 2.71
N VAL A 277 -3.93 -18.28 2.79
CA VAL A 277 -3.92 -17.27 1.73
C VAL A 277 -2.62 -16.47 1.74
N ASP A 278 -1.87 -16.52 0.65
CA ASP A 278 -0.71 -15.65 0.43
C ASP A 278 -1.18 -14.20 0.26
N ILE A 279 -0.79 -13.33 1.18
CA ILE A 279 -1.21 -11.92 1.22
C ILE A 279 -0.11 -11.07 0.55
N PRO A 280 -0.33 -10.54 -0.66
CA PRO A 280 0.69 -9.77 -1.35
C PRO A 280 1.07 -8.51 -0.59
N ALA A 281 2.35 -8.15 -0.63
CA ALA A 281 2.82 -6.85 -0.19
C ALA A 281 2.07 -5.75 -0.96
N GLY A 282 1.39 -4.84 -0.26
CA GLY A 282 0.39 -4.01 -0.94
C GLY A 282 -0.94 -4.01 -0.22
N THR A 283 -1.37 -5.19 0.23
CA THR A 283 -2.72 -5.44 0.71
C THR A 283 -3.12 -4.54 1.89
N THR A 284 -4.28 -3.87 1.77
CA THR A 284 -4.89 -3.08 2.84
C THR A 284 -5.86 -3.93 3.67
N GLN A 285 -6.33 -3.44 4.82
CA GLN A 285 -7.57 -3.99 5.38
C GLN A 285 -8.75 -3.70 4.46
N ASN A 286 -9.87 -4.38 4.70
CA ASN A 286 -11.14 -4.09 4.05
C ASN A 286 -11.53 -2.61 4.31
N PRO A 287 -11.58 -1.76 3.26
CA PRO A 287 -11.87 -0.33 3.41
C PRO A 287 -13.30 -0.06 3.90
N TYR A 288 -14.22 -0.96 3.60
CA TYR A 288 -15.64 -0.82 3.91
C TYR A 288 -15.93 -1.15 5.37
N LEU A 289 -15.24 -2.16 5.91
CA LEU A 289 -15.25 -2.46 7.34
C LEU A 289 -14.60 -1.33 8.15
N HIS A 290 -13.50 -0.77 7.65
CA HIS A 290 -12.86 0.40 8.27
C HIS A 290 -13.82 1.59 8.34
N ALA A 291 -14.53 1.91 7.25
CA ALA A 291 -15.52 2.99 7.22
C ALA A 291 -16.63 2.77 8.27
N MET A 292 -17.13 1.54 8.39
CA MET A 292 -18.17 1.18 9.37
C MET A 292 -17.69 1.39 10.81
N LEU A 293 -16.48 0.94 11.13
CA LEU A 293 -15.89 1.09 12.47
C LEU A 293 -15.61 2.55 12.83
N GLU A 294 -15.14 3.36 11.87
CA GLU A 294 -14.97 4.81 12.01
C GLU A 294 -16.30 5.54 12.26
N ALA A 295 -17.37 5.14 11.58
CA ALA A 295 -18.69 5.73 11.78
C ALA A 295 -19.23 5.41 13.19
N ALA A 296 -19.07 4.16 13.63
CA ALA A 296 -19.51 3.70 14.95
C ALA A 296 -18.76 4.43 16.09
N SER A 297 -17.45 4.64 15.96
CA SER A 297 -16.67 5.35 16.99
C SER A 297 -17.09 6.83 17.13
N ARG A 298 -17.41 7.50 16.02
CA ARG A 298 -17.90 8.89 16.03
C ARG A 298 -19.29 9.03 16.66
N SER A 299 -20.15 8.02 16.53
CA SER A 299 -21.48 8.01 17.17
C SER A 299 -21.46 7.71 18.67
N ALA A 300 -20.32 7.25 19.21
CA ALA A 300 -20.16 6.85 20.62
C ALA A 300 -19.57 7.96 21.52
N GLU A 301 -19.11 9.09 20.97
CA GLU A 301 -18.64 10.23 21.76
C GLU A 301 -19.80 11.14 22.20
N PRO A 302 -20.03 11.39 23.50
CA PRO A 302 -21.06 12.32 23.96
C PRO A 302 -20.68 13.78 23.66
N ASP A 303 -21.67 14.55 23.19
CA ASP A 303 -21.63 15.93 22.68
C ASP A 303 -21.07 17.01 23.66
N ALA A 304 -20.68 16.63 24.88
CA ALA A 304 -20.30 17.54 25.96
C ALA A 304 -18.88 18.12 25.88
N LYS A 305 -18.05 17.75 24.89
CA LYS A 305 -16.68 18.28 24.73
C LYS A 305 -16.50 19.27 23.57
N ARG A 306 -17.58 19.67 22.87
CA ARG A 306 -17.55 20.81 21.94
C ARG A 306 -17.54 22.14 22.72
N ARG A 307 -16.45 22.40 23.44
CA ARG A 307 -16.17 23.75 23.94
C ARG A 307 -15.67 24.56 22.74
N LYS A 308 -16.47 25.53 22.29
CA LYS A 308 -16.02 26.58 21.36
C LYS A 308 -14.78 27.23 21.97
N VAL A 309 -13.62 27.01 21.35
CA VAL A 309 -12.42 27.78 21.64
C VAL A 309 -12.51 29.04 20.80
N ASP A 310 -12.52 30.20 21.46
CA ASP A 310 -12.48 31.51 20.83
C ASP A 310 -11.20 31.64 19.97
N PRO A 311 -11.29 32.01 18.69
CA PRO A 311 -10.13 32.18 17.81
C PRO A 311 -9.14 33.28 18.24
N ALA A 312 -9.51 34.11 19.22
CA ALA A 312 -8.74 35.27 19.65
C ALA A 312 -7.75 34.99 20.81
N ALA A 313 -7.72 33.77 21.36
CA ALA A 313 -6.92 33.46 22.56
C ALA A 313 -5.62 32.66 22.29
N ALA A 314 -5.32 32.30 21.03
CA ALA A 314 -4.03 31.71 20.67
C ALA A 314 -3.18 32.78 19.97
N GLY A 315 -2.20 33.33 20.68
CA GLY A 315 -1.24 34.32 20.17
C GLY A 315 -0.33 33.79 19.06
N GLY A 316 -0.89 33.55 17.88
CA GLY A 316 -0.16 33.37 16.63
C GLY A 316 0.20 34.73 16.03
N LEU A 317 1.42 34.84 15.50
CA LEU A 317 1.88 36.03 14.78
C LEU A 317 1.04 36.25 13.52
N SER A 318 0.74 37.52 13.20
CA SER A 318 -0.03 37.88 12.01
C SER A 318 0.74 37.59 10.72
N ALA A 319 0.02 37.47 9.60
CA ALA A 319 0.62 37.24 8.28
C ALA A 319 1.69 38.29 7.91
N GLU A 320 1.51 39.52 8.38
CA GLU A 320 2.47 40.62 8.17
C GLU A 320 3.74 40.46 9.03
N GLN A 321 3.61 39.91 10.24
CA GLN A 321 4.78 39.59 11.10
C GLN A 321 5.59 38.42 10.53
N ILE A 322 4.91 37.45 9.90
CA ILE A 322 5.56 36.32 9.21
C ILE A 322 6.34 36.83 7.98
N GLU A 323 5.78 37.78 7.22
CA GLU A 323 6.43 38.35 6.04
C GLU A 323 7.65 39.21 6.41
N GLN A 324 7.58 40.00 7.49
CA GLN A 324 8.72 40.77 8.00
C GLN A 324 9.87 39.89 8.54
N LEU A 325 9.56 38.77 9.20
CA LEU A 325 10.56 37.81 9.66
C LEU A 325 11.21 37.05 8.49
N THR A 326 10.43 36.75 7.45
CA THR A 326 10.91 36.13 6.21
C THR A 326 11.82 37.08 5.41
N ALA A 327 11.53 38.38 5.43
CA ALA A 327 12.36 39.41 4.80
C ALA A 327 13.69 39.63 5.56
N LYS A 328 13.68 39.60 6.90
CA LYS A 328 14.91 39.69 7.72
C LYS A 328 15.82 38.47 7.58
N SER A 329 15.27 37.29 7.29
CA SER A 329 16.04 36.06 7.07
C SER A 329 16.82 36.02 5.75
N ARG A 330 16.65 37.00 4.85
CA ARG A 330 17.42 37.10 3.59
C ARG A 330 18.74 37.89 3.72
N GLY A 331 19.05 38.38 4.92
CA GLY A 331 20.11 39.37 5.15
C GLY A 331 21.51 38.85 5.43
N ASP A 332 21.70 37.71 6.10
CA ASP A 332 23.03 37.32 6.58
C ASP A 332 23.39 35.86 6.28
N ALA A 333 24.56 35.73 5.64
CA ALA A 333 25.41 34.57 5.36
C ALA A 333 24.82 33.37 4.58
N GLN A 334 25.41 33.15 3.40
CA GLN A 334 25.10 32.14 2.41
C GLN A 334 25.87 30.82 2.67
N PHE A 335 25.17 29.69 2.77
CA PHE A 335 25.68 28.39 2.35
C PHE A 335 24.68 27.73 1.39
N PHE A 336 24.87 27.98 0.09
CA PHE A 336 24.01 27.45 -0.96
C PHE A 336 24.35 25.97 -1.23
N TYR A 337 23.38 25.09 -0.99
CA TYR A 337 23.40 23.73 -1.52
C TYR A 337 23.32 23.80 -3.06
N ASP A 338 24.43 23.44 -3.74
CA ASP A 338 24.46 23.33 -5.20
C ASP A 338 24.18 21.87 -5.64
N PRO A 339 22.98 21.58 -6.17
CA PRO A 339 22.61 20.25 -6.65
C PRO A 339 23.46 19.74 -7.83
N LYS A 340 24.16 20.62 -8.57
CA LYS A 340 25.03 20.19 -9.69
C LYS A 340 26.37 19.64 -9.21
N LEU A 341 26.89 20.12 -8.08
CA LEU A 341 28.11 19.62 -7.45
C LEU A 341 27.87 18.26 -6.76
N ALA A 342 26.70 18.10 -6.11
CA ALA A 342 26.28 16.84 -5.50
C ALA A 342 26.07 15.72 -6.55
N ALA A 343 25.53 16.06 -7.73
CA ALA A 343 25.32 15.13 -8.83
C ALA A 343 26.62 14.60 -9.48
N LYS A 344 27.75 15.30 -9.31
CA LYS A 344 29.05 14.92 -9.90
C LYS A 344 29.99 14.19 -8.94
N GLY A 345 29.64 14.04 -7.66
CA GLY A 345 30.51 13.41 -6.65
C GLY A 345 31.86 14.11 -6.45
N GLN A 346 32.00 15.36 -6.90
CA GLN A 346 33.24 16.14 -6.82
C GLN A 346 33.05 17.30 -5.84
N ARG A 347 33.08 17.02 -4.54
CA ARG A 347 33.56 18.01 -3.57
C ARG A 347 34.98 17.61 -3.16
N LYS A 348 35.97 18.34 -3.70
CA LYS A 348 37.30 18.44 -3.08
C LYS A 348 37.14 19.38 -1.89
N GLY A 349 36.90 18.84 -0.71
CA GLY A 349 36.65 19.61 0.51
C GLY A 349 37.33 19.07 1.75
N GLY A 350 38.32 18.19 1.63
CA GLY A 350 39.24 17.90 2.74
C GLY A 350 40.27 19.03 2.86
N LEU A 351 40.27 19.72 3.99
CA LEU A 351 41.44 20.46 4.50
C LEU A 351 42.34 19.42 5.19
N LEU A 352 43.64 19.23 5.01
CA LEU A 352 44.76 19.82 4.26
C LEU A 352 45.78 18.67 4.02
N PRO A 353 46.79 18.83 3.14
CA PRO A 353 47.64 17.74 2.69
C PRO A 353 48.78 17.44 3.67
N ASN A 354 48.91 16.19 4.12
CA ASN A 354 50.18 15.71 4.64
C ASN A 354 50.99 15.11 3.47
N GLN A 355 52.09 15.78 3.13
CA GLN A 355 53.08 15.29 2.18
C GLN A 355 53.82 14.10 2.80
N GLY A 356 53.85 12.95 2.12
CA GLY A 356 54.80 11.88 2.44
C GLY A 356 54.36 10.46 2.05
N HIS A 357 54.88 9.99 0.92
CA HIS A 357 55.24 8.58 0.61
C HIS A 357 54.22 7.44 0.82
N ASN A 358 53.54 7.02 -0.26
CA ASN A 358 53.88 5.82 -1.08
C ASN A 358 52.70 5.43 -1.99
N GLY A 359 52.90 5.64 -3.30
CA GLY A 359 51.86 5.59 -4.31
C GLY A 359 51.61 4.22 -4.94
N GLN A 360 50.86 3.34 -4.27
CA GLN A 360 50.33 2.12 -4.94
C GLN A 360 48.86 1.77 -4.68
N GLN A 361 48.10 2.50 -3.85
CA GLN A 361 46.67 2.17 -3.60
C GLN A 361 45.64 3.04 -4.34
N GLN A 362 46.06 4.06 -5.10
CA GLN A 362 45.12 5.02 -5.70
C GLN A 362 44.44 4.57 -7.00
N GLN A 363 44.85 3.45 -7.61
CA GLN A 363 44.31 3.02 -8.92
C GLN A 363 43.06 2.14 -8.87
N ARG A 364 42.57 1.72 -7.69
CA ARG A 364 41.35 0.89 -7.59
C ARG A 364 40.04 1.62 -7.24
N ARG A 365 40.07 2.93 -6.91
CA ARG A 365 38.87 3.68 -6.52
C ARG A 365 38.07 4.32 -7.67
N ASN A 366 38.58 4.34 -8.90
CA ASN A 366 37.97 5.06 -10.02
C ASN A 366 37.10 4.24 -10.97
N ASN A 367 36.77 2.99 -10.64
CA ASN A 367 35.88 2.17 -11.47
C ASN A 367 34.51 1.91 -10.82
N ARG A 368 33.93 2.94 -10.18
CA ARG A 368 32.50 2.92 -9.88
C ARG A 368 31.75 3.04 -11.20
N VAL A 369 31.18 1.92 -11.65
CA VAL A 369 30.18 1.92 -12.74
C VAL A 369 29.08 2.90 -12.34
N ALA A 370 28.91 3.96 -13.12
CA ALA A 370 27.79 4.88 -12.95
C ALA A 370 26.50 4.09 -13.23
N VAL A 371 25.75 3.74 -12.18
CA VAL A 371 24.45 3.10 -12.33
C VAL A 371 23.49 4.13 -12.96
N PRO A 372 22.87 3.84 -14.11
CA PRO A 372 21.93 4.75 -14.77
C PRO A 372 20.71 5.03 -13.88
N ASP A 373 20.32 6.31 -13.80
CA ASP A 373 19.09 6.88 -13.23
C ASP A 373 18.57 6.32 -11.89
N ARG A 374 19.05 6.91 -10.79
CA ARG A 374 18.62 6.69 -9.40
C ARG A 374 17.22 7.25 -9.07
N ASN A 375 16.29 7.38 -10.01
CA ASN A 375 15.04 8.14 -9.79
C ASN A 375 14.02 7.47 -8.84
N GLU A 376 14.21 6.19 -8.50
CA GLU A 376 13.20 5.39 -7.79
C GLU A 376 13.50 5.14 -6.29
N CYS A 377 14.68 5.52 -5.79
CA CYS A 377 15.04 5.28 -4.39
C CYS A 377 14.42 6.32 -3.45
N TRP A 378 13.68 5.87 -2.43
CA TRP A 378 12.97 6.73 -1.47
C TRP A 378 13.85 7.32 -0.36
N PHE A 379 15.09 6.85 -0.25
CA PHE A 379 16.04 7.23 0.82
C PHE A 379 17.23 8.05 0.32
N CYS A 380 17.50 8.06 -0.99
CA CYS A 380 18.60 8.83 -1.52
C CYS A 380 18.27 10.33 -1.58
N LEU A 381 19.09 11.16 -0.92
CA LEU A 381 18.94 12.63 -0.89
C LEU A 381 18.86 13.29 -2.28
N ALA A 382 19.47 12.67 -3.28
CA ALA A 382 19.54 13.15 -4.65
C ALA A 382 18.29 12.83 -5.51
N THR A 383 17.30 12.11 -4.98
CA THR A 383 16.14 11.67 -5.78
C THR A 383 14.94 12.61 -5.60
N PRO A 384 14.09 12.74 -6.63
CA PRO A 384 12.84 13.48 -6.48
C PRO A 384 11.80 12.73 -5.63
N ALA A 385 11.92 11.41 -5.51
CA ALA A 385 11.00 10.54 -4.76
C ALA A 385 11.16 10.60 -3.23
N LEU A 386 12.22 11.23 -2.72
CA LEU A 386 12.45 11.40 -1.29
C LEU A 386 11.50 12.43 -0.66
N GLU A 387 10.83 12.02 0.41
CA GLU A 387 9.94 12.83 1.24
C GLU A 387 10.75 13.73 2.20
N ARG A 388 11.29 14.84 1.67
CA ARG A 388 12.22 15.73 2.39
C ARG A 388 11.68 16.29 3.72
N HIS A 389 10.36 16.44 3.86
CA HIS A 389 9.74 16.96 5.08
C HIS A 389 9.88 16.03 6.29
N LEU A 390 10.24 14.76 6.07
CA LEU A 390 10.49 13.77 7.12
C LEU A 390 11.93 13.79 7.68
N ILE A 391 12.84 14.53 7.04
CA ILE A 391 14.25 14.60 7.48
C ILE A 391 14.33 15.45 8.76
N VAL A 392 14.93 14.87 9.80
CA VAL A 392 15.17 15.49 11.10
C VAL A 392 16.52 16.19 11.13
N SER A 393 17.58 15.49 10.76
CA SER A 393 18.98 15.94 10.89
C SER A 393 19.82 15.32 9.77
N ILE A 394 20.85 16.01 9.28
CA ILE A 394 21.73 15.53 8.20
C ILE A 394 23.18 15.71 8.67
N GLY A 395 23.90 14.60 8.82
CA GLY A 395 25.33 14.58 9.06
C GLY A 395 26.15 14.56 7.77
N GLN A 396 27.42 14.19 7.89
CA GLN A 396 28.35 14.12 6.76
C GLN A 396 28.18 12.85 5.92
N GLU A 397 27.83 11.73 6.56
CA GLU A 397 27.78 10.37 6.00
C GLU A 397 26.41 9.69 6.15
N ALA A 398 25.57 10.13 7.08
CA ALA A 398 24.26 9.60 7.42
C ALA A 398 23.30 10.72 7.84
N TYR A 399 22.01 10.43 7.84
CA TYR A 399 20.97 11.37 8.24
C TYR A 399 19.87 10.67 9.07
N LEU A 400 19.18 11.46 9.89
CA LEU A 400 18.08 11.04 10.73
C LEU A 400 16.75 11.47 10.11
N ALA A 401 15.76 10.58 10.06
CA ALA A 401 14.43 10.90 9.53
C ALA A 401 13.31 10.18 10.26
N ILE A 402 12.10 10.75 10.26
CA ILE A 402 10.89 10.03 10.66
C ILE A 402 10.46 9.10 9.50
N PRO A 403 10.16 7.81 9.73
CA PRO A 403 9.62 6.96 8.68
C PRO A 403 8.17 7.35 8.37
N LYS A 404 7.82 7.25 7.08
CA LYS A 404 6.41 7.24 6.68
C LYS A 404 5.69 6.09 7.38
N GLY A 405 4.62 6.41 8.11
CA GLY A 405 3.92 5.44 8.94
C GLY A 405 4.71 5.02 10.20
N ALA A 406 5.27 5.98 10.92
CA ALA A 406 5.92 5.76 12.22
C ALA A 406 5.01 5.01 13.22
N ILE A 407 5.58 4.14 14.07
CA ILE A 407 4.77 3.39 15.07
C ILE A 407 4.23 4.38 16.10
N CYS A 408 5.10 5.28 16.54
CA CYS A 408 4.83 6.39 17.46
C CYS A 408 5.72 7.58 17.07
N GLY A 409 5.60 8.71 17.77
CA GLY A 409 6.44 9.90 17.53
C GLY A 409 7.94 9.70 17.82
N ASP A 410 8.32 8.59 18.45
CA ASP A 410 9.71 8.25 18.80
C ASP A 410 10.33 7.22 17.83
N HIS A 411 9.64 6.84 16.76
CA HIS A 411 10.18 5.95 15.73
C HIS A 411 10.90 6.78 14.65
N LEU A 412 12.20 6.55 14.47
CA LEU A 412 13.05 7.20 13.48
C LEU A 412 13.83 6.18 12.65
N LEU A 413 14.51 6.68 11.63
CA LEU A 413 15.45 5.97 10.77
C LEU A 413 16.81 6.66 10.82
N ILE A 414 17.87 5.88 10.99
CA ILE A 414 19.24 6.32 10.70
C ILE A 414 19.61 5.74 9.33
N VAL A 415 19.85 6.62 8.37
CA VAL A 415 20.01 6.24 6.96
C VAL A 415 21.36 6.74 6.45
N PRO A 416 22.21 5.88 5.86
CA PRO A 416 23.43 6.35 5.22
C PRO A 416 23.11 7.24 4.01
N ILE A 417 23.99 8.17 3.71
CA ILE A 417 23.89 9.00 2.49
C ILE A 417 24.32 8.17 1.27
N ALA A 418 25.31 7.30 1.45
CA ALA A 418 25.73 6.33 0.45
C ALA A 418 24.63 5.28 0.21
N HIS A 419 24.25 5.08 -1.06
CA HIS A 419 23.28 4.05 -1.43
C HIS A 419 23.94 2.67 -1.33
N GLU A 420 23.78 2.04 -0.17
CA GLU A 420 24.20 0.67 0.08
C GLU A 420 22.98 -0.21 0.36
N ALA A 421 22.98 -1.44 -0.14
CA ALA A 421 21.88 -2.40 0.07
C ALA A 421 21.90 -3.05 1.46
N SER A 422 23.09 -3.05 2.09
CA SER A 422 23.38 -3.74 3.34
C SER A 422 24.18 -2.79 4.23
N THR A 423 23.86 -2.75 5.52
CA THR A 423 24.67 -2.04 6.52
C THR A 423 26.09 -2.60 6.61
N LEU A 424 26.33 -3.87 6.28
CA LEU A 424 27.67 -4.47 6.25
C LEU A 424 28.59 -3.85 5.17
N ALA A 425 28.00 -3.27 4.12
CA ALA A 425 28.70 -2.70 2.97
C ALA A 425 29.05 -1.21 3.15
N VAL A 426 28.58 -0.56 4.22
CA VAL A 426 28.89 0.85 4.47
C VAL A 426 30.35 1.01 4.90
N SER A 427 30.90 2.20 4.70
CA SER A 427 32.26 2.52 5.12
C SER A 427 32.37 2.66 6.64
N ASP A 428 33.58 2.52 7.20
CA ASP A 428 33.81 2.71 8.64
C ASP A 428 33.47 4.14 9.10
N ASP A 429 33.66 5.14 8.23
CA ASP A 429 33.25 6.54 8.49
C ASP A 429 31.73 6.65 8.62
N THR A 430 31.01 6.07 7.66
CA THR A 430 29.55 6.04 7.66
C THR A 430 29.01 5.31 8.89
N TRP A 431 29.58 4.15 9.23
CA TRP A 431 29.16 3.41 10.42
C TRP A 431 29.42 4.17 11.72
N ARG A 432 30.58 4.83 11.85
CA ARG A 432 30.88 5.68 13.02
C ARG A 432 29.87 6.81 13.20
N GLU A 433 29.44 7.45 12.12
CA GLU A 433 28.42 8.49 12.23
C GLU A 433 27.03 7.91 12.59
N MET A 434 26.67 6.74 12.05
CA MET A 434 25.44 6.04 12.45
C MET A 434 25.45 5.68 13.96
N GLU A 435 26.59 5.23 14.50
CA GLU A 435 26.78 5.02 15.95
C GLU A 435 26.68 6.34 16.74
N ARG A 436 27.21 7.45 16.21
CA ARG A 436 27.08 8.78 16.84
C ARG A 436 25.62 9.22 16.94
N PHE A 437 24.81 8.98 15.91
CA PHE A 437 23.35 9.16 15.97
C PHE A 437 22.70 8.27 17.04
N LYS A 438 23.03 6.97 17.10
CA LYS A 438 22.52 6.08 18.16
C LYS A 438 22.88 6.58 19.55
N ALA A 439 24.13 6.99 19.79
CA ALA A 439 24.57 7.53 21.07
C ALA A 439 23.85 8.82 21.47
N ALA A 440 23.61 9.73 20.52
CA ALA A 440 22.80 10.92 20.73
C ALA A 440 21.32 10.59 21.04
N LEU A 441 20.73 9.64 20.32
CA LEU A 441 19.37 9.16 20.57
C LEU A 441 19.22 8.46 21.93
N ARG A 442 20.22 7.69 22.38
CA ARG A 442 20.21 7.11 23.74
C ARG A 442 20.13 8.20 24.81
N ARG A 443 20.93 9.27 24.68
CA ARG A 443 20.88 10.43 25.59
C ARG A 443 19.53 11.15 25.53
N TYR A 444 19.00 11.38 24.33
CA TYR A 444 17.70 12.00 24.12
C TYR A 444 16.56 11.19 24.77
N PHE A 445 16.47 9.89 24.48
CA PHE A 445 15.41 9.05 25.04
C PHE A 445 15.55 8.84 26.54
N ALA A 446 16.78 8.73 27.07
CA ALA A 446 17.02 8.67 28.51
C ALA A 446 16.47 9.92 29.24
N SER A 447 16.58 11.11 28.63
CA SER A 447 16.01 12.35 29.18
C SER A 447 14.47 12.35 29.25
N GLN A 448 13.82 11.39 28.59
CA GLN A 448 12.36 11.21 28.54
C GLN A 448 11.88 9.91 29.21
N ASP A 449 12.71 9.28 30.04
CA ASP A 449 12.43 7.99 30.68
C ASP A 449 12.12 6.85 29.68
N LYS A 450 12.86 6.85 28.58
CA LYS A 450 12.79 5.86 27.50
C LYS A 450 14.18 5.28 27.23
N GLU A 451 14.20 4.10 26.63
CA GLU A 451 15.41 3.42 26.16
C GLU A 451 15.34 3.17 24.65
N LEU A 452 16.51 3.14 24.01
CA LEU A 452 16.62 2.97 22.56
C LEU A 452 16.52 1.49 22.19
N LEU A 453 15.57 1.17 21.32
CA LEU A 453 15.52 -0.11 20.62
C LEU A 453 15.97 0.11 19.17
N VAL A 454 16.86 -0.75 18.65
CA VAL A 454 17.40 -0.65 17.28
C VAL A 454 17.08 -1.93 16.51
N ILE A 455 16.72 -1.79 15.23
CA ILE A 455 16.49 -2.89 14.30
C ILE A 455 17.25 -2.65 13.01
N ASP A 456 18.01 -3.65 12.59
CA ASP A 456 18.62 -3.74 11.27
C ASP A 456 18.09 -4.98 10.56
N ARG A 457 17.35 -4.73 9.47
CA ARG A 457 16.81 -5.80 8.63
C ARG A 457 17.65 -5.90 7.35
N ASN A 458 18.70 -6.69 7.44
CA ASN A 458 19.65 -6.91 6.37
C ASN A 458 19.24 -8.14 5.54
N VAL A 459 18.07 -8.05 4.91
CA VAL A 459 17.49 -9.14 4.11
C VAL A 459 17.23 -8.64 2.70
N THR A 460 17.69 -9.40 1.70
CA THR A 460 17.54 -9.08 0.29
C THR A 460 16.06 -8.96 -0.08
N THR A 461 15.69 -7.85 -0.73
CA THR A 461 14.32 -7.67 -1.27
C THR A 461 14.35 -7.41 -2.77
N LEU A 462 13.23 -7.65 -3.44
CA LEU A 462 13.06 -7.35 -4.86
C LEU A 462 12.96 -5.83 -5.05
N GLY A 463 14.00 -5.20 -5.61
CA GLY A 463 14.03 -3.77 -5.95
C GLY A 463 15.31 -3.05 -5.51
N ALA A 464 15.41 -1.75 -5.75
CA ALA A 464 16.51 -0.92 -5.26
C ALA A 464 16.41 -0.76 -3.73
N THR A 465 17.21 -1.52 -2.99
CA THR A 465 17.27 -1.48 -1.53
C THR A 465 18.31 -0.48 -1.06
N HIS A 466 17.90 0.42 -0.17
CA HIS A 466 18.80 1.29 0.60
C HIS A 466 18.68 0.89 2.07
N CYS A 467 19.78 0.44 2.68
CA CYS A 467 19.83 0.03 4.07
C CYS A 467 19.55 1.22 5.01
N HIS A 468 19.04 0.92 6.19
CA HIS A 468 18.79 1.88 7.26
C HIS A 468 18.62 1.11 8.57
N LEU A 469 18.92 1.78 9.69
CA LEU A 469 18.54 1.28 11.01
C LEU A 469 17.19 1.90 11.39
N GLN A 470 16.24 1.07 11.84
CA GLN A 470 15.04 1.58 12.52
C GLN A 470 15.37 1.73 13.99
N VAL A 471 14.99 2.87 14.58
CA VAL A 471 15.24 3.17 15.99
C VAL A 471 13.97 3.65 16.65
N VAL A 472 13.68 3.18 17.85
CA VAL A 472 12.43 3.50 18.56
C VAL A 472 12.71 3.77 20.03
N GLY A 473 12.22 4.90 20.55
CA GLY A 473 12.19 5.17 21.98
C GLY A 473 11.10 4.34 22.67
N VAL A 474 11.50 3.42 23.55
CA VAL A 474 10.61 2.54 24.32
C VAL A 474 10.53 3.04 25.76
N PRO A 475 9.34 3.32 26.32
CA PRO A 475 9.22 3.67 27.74
C PRO A 475 9.87 2.60 28.63
N LYS A 476 10.63 2.99 29.66
CA LYS A 476 11.35 2.01 30.52
C LYS A 476 10.43 0.94 31.11
N ALA A 477 9.22 1.31 31.51
CA ALA A 477 8.20 0.39 32.01
C ALA A 477 7.84 -0.76 31.03
N LYS A 478 8.10 -0.57 29.72
CA LYS A 478 7.88 -1.57 28.67
C LYS A 478 9.18 -2.25 28.21
N ALA A 479 10.33 -1.62 28.43
CA ALA A 479 11.64 -2.09 27.98
C ALA A 479 12.01 -3.46 28.58
N ALA A 480 11.74 -3.71 29.86
CA ALA A 480 12.03 -4.99 30.51
C ALA A 480 11.36 -6.21 29.84
N ALA A 481 10.25 -6.01 29.12
CA ALA A 481 9.57 -7.07 28.39
C ALA A 481 10.10 -7.28 26.96
N ALA A 482 10.97 -6.40 26.45
CA ALA A 482 11.35 -6.36 25.05
C ALA A 482 11.96 -7.66 24.56
N ARG A 483 13.00 -8.18 25.24
CA ARG A 483 13.64 -9.45 24.90
C ARG A 483 12.64 -10.61 24.83
N ARG A 484 11.86 -10.80 25.89
CA ARG A 484 10.86 -11.88 25.96
C ARG A 484 9.84 -11.77 24.82
N ILE A 485 9.39 -10.56 24.48
CA ILE A 485 8.44 -10.33 23.38
C ILE A 485 9.09 -10.66 22.04
N PHE A 486 10.35 -10.28 21.81
CA PHE A 486 11.08 -10.65 20.59
C PHE A 486 11.22 -12.17 20.45
N GLU A 487 11.54 -12.88 21.53
CA GLU A 487 11.62 -14.35 21.52
C GLU A 487 10.24 -14.99 21.31
N THR A 488 9.21 -14.57 22.05
CA THR A 488 7.86 -15.13 21.99
C THR A 488 7.18 -14.87 20.64
N GLU A 489 7.30 -13.66 20.10
CA GLU A 489 6.81 -13.38 18.74
C GLU A 489 7.68 -14.10 17.71
N GLY A 490 8.99 -14.22 17.96
CA GLY A 490 9.93 -14.93 17.09
C GLY A 490 9.52 -16.37 16.84
N GLU A 491 9.15 -17.10 17.90
CA GLU A 491 8.66 -18.48 17.81
C GLU A 491 7.47 -18.63 16.85
N LYS A 492 6.54 -17.68 16.84
CA LYS A 492 5.35 -17.69 15.97
C LYS A 492 5.69 -17.53 14.49
N TYR A 493 6.82 -16.89 14.17
CA TYR A 493 7.24 -16.55 12.81
C TYR A 493 8.54 -17.24 12.41
N HIS A 494 8.99 -18.25 13.17
CA HIS A 494 10.23 -18.99 12.93
C HIS A 494 11.51 -18.12 12.94
N VAL A 495 11.51 -17.05 13.73
CA VAL A 495 12.67 -16.18 13.98
C VAL A 495 13.28 -16.60 15.32
N LYS A 496 14.51 -17.11 15.32
CA LYS A 496 15.20 -17.57 16.54
C LYS A 496 16.45 -16.72 16.77
N PHE A 497 16.45 -15.88 17.78
CA PHE A 497 17.61 -15.05 18.06
C PHE A 497 18.69 -15.80 18.84
N GLU A 498 19.94 -15.52 18.49
CA GLU A 498 21.11 -15.78 19.30
C GLU A 498 21.68 -14.45 19.80
N GLU A 499 22.30 -14.45 20.98
CA GLU A 499 23.06 -13.28 21.42
C GLU A 499 24.34 -13.14 20.58
N LEU A 500 24.61 -11.91 20.12
CA LEU A 500 25.79 -11.62 19.31
C LEU A 500 27.07 -11.73 20.15
N LEU A 501 27.04 -11.21 21.39
CA LEU A 501 28.11 -11.29 22.39
C LEU A 501 27.67 -12.24 23.50
N ARG A 502 28.40 -13.33 23.73
CA ARG A 502 28.10 -14.27 24.83
C ARG A 502 29.09 -14.07 25.98
N GLY A 503 28.75 -13.18 26.92
CA GLY A 503 29.47 -13.04 28.19
C GLY A 503 30.94 -12.58 28.09
N GLU A 504 31.65 -12.61 29.22
CA GLU A 504 32.99 -12.00 29.42
C GLU A 504 34.11 -12.55 28.50
N GLU A 505 33.92 -13.69 27.83
CA GLU A 505 34.93 -14.30 26.94
C GLU A 505 35.16 -13.49 25.65
N ASP A 506 34.13 -12.81 25.12
CA ASP A 506 34.23 -11.99 23.90
C ASP A 506 34.86 -10.60 24.14
N THR A 507 35.09 -10.21 25.40
CA THR A 507 35.73 -8.93 25.76
C THR A 507 37.26 -9.00 25.81
N LYS A 508 37.84 -10.20 25.75
CA LYS A 508 39.30 -10.39 25.73
C LYS A 508 39.79 -10.56 24.30
N THR A 509 39.88 -9.43 23.58
CA THR A 509 40.82 -9.35 22.46
C THR A 509 42.23 -9.40 23.07
N GLU A 510 42.86 -10.57 23.02
CA GLU A 510 44.27 -10.71 23.38
C GLU A 510 45.12 -9.79 22.48
N GLY A 511 45.66 -8.71 23.05
CA GLY A 511 46.84 -8.04 22.50
C GLY A 511 46.71 -6.63 21.90
N SER A 512 45.69 -5.82 22.19
CA SER A 512 45.69 -4.40 21.78
C SER A 512 45.72 -3.44 22.96
N ASP A 513 46.73 -2.55 22.97
CA ASP A 513 46.91 -1.43 23.89
C ASP A 513 45.59 -0.71 24.20
N ALA A 514 45.34 -0.49 25.48
CA ALA A 514 44.13 0.09 26.05
C ALA A 514 43.97 1.62 25.80
N THR A 515 44.23 2.09 24.57
CA THR A 515 44.08 3.51 24.19
C THR A 515 43.32 3.75 22.88
N ALA A 516 42.86 2.72 22.18
CA ALA A 516 41.97 2.88 21.02
C ALA A 516 40.60 2.24 21.29
N ALA A 517 39.56 3.06 21.43
CA ALA A 517 38.18 2.57 21.41
C ALA A 517 37.94 1.76 20.12
N PRO A 518 37.31 0.56 20.17
CA PRO A 518 37.11 -0.25 18.97
C PRO A 518 36.19 0.51 18.01
N SER A 519 36.80 1.11 16.99
CA SER A 519 36.19 2.19 16.18
C SER A 519 34.99 1.77 15.32
N THR A 520 34.62 0.49 15.30
CA THR A 520 33.56 -0.08 14.45
C THR A 520 32.46 -0.82 15.22
N GLY A 521 32.46 -0.86 16.55
CA GLY A 521 31.37 -1.44 17.35
C GLY A 521 31.03 -2.90 16.95
N PRO A 522 29.73 -3.30 16.87
CA PRO A 522 29.34 -4.67 16.54
C PRO A 522 29.52 -5.03 15.05
N MET A 523 29.93 -4.08 14.19
CA MET A 523 30.01 -4.30 12.74
C MET A 523 30.93 -5.46 12.37
N GLU A 524 32.11 -5.57 13.00
CA GLU A 524 33.06 -6.63 12.67
C GLU A 524 32.55 -8.01 13.07
N LEU A 525 31.93 -8.10 14.26
CA LEU A 525 31.27 -9.33 14.72
C LEU A 525 30.09 -9.71 13.83
N LEU A 526 29.30 -8.74 13.37
CA LEU A 526 28.23 -8.98 12.40
C LEU A 526 28.78 -9.51 11.08
N ARG A 527 29.86 -8.92 10.54
CA ARG A 527 30.53 -9.43 9.32
C ARG A 527 31.02 -10.85 9.51
N GLN A 528 31.66 -11.14 10.65
CA GLN A 528 32.19 -12.46 10.97
C GLN A 528 31.10 -13.52 11.14
N ARG A 529 30.05 -13.22 11.95
CA ARG A 529 28.99 -14.18 12.28
C ARG A 529 28.03 -14.44 11.14
N THR A 530 27.76 -13.43 10.32
CA THR A 530 26.81 -13.56 9.20
C THR A 530 27.47 -14.16 7.96
N GLU A 531 28.78 -14.01 7.80
CA GLU A 531 29.52 -14.40 6.59
C GLU A 531 28.88 -13.83 5.31
N GLY A 532 28.25 -12.64 5.41
CA GLY A 532 27.53 -12.00 4.31
C GLY A 532 26.14 -12.58 3.99
N LYS A 533 25.64 -13.53 4.79
CA LYS A 533 24.27 -14.05 4.67
C LYS A 533 23.25 -13.00 5.12
N PRO A 534 22.00 -13.03 4.58
CA PRO A 534 20.90 -12.23 5.09
C PRO A 534 20.68 -12.43 6.59
N PHE A 535 20.39 -11.37 7.32
CA PHE A 535 20.19 -11.43 8.77
C PHE A 535 19.18 -10.39 9.27
N LEU A 536 18.65 -10.66 10.46
CA LEU A 536 17.96 -9.70 11.29
C LEU A 536 18.78 -9.46 12.55
N TYR A 537 19.09 -8.20 12.81
CA TYR A 537 19.78 -7.77 14.03
C TYR A 537 18.90 -6.82 14.83
N ALA A 538 18.91 -6.98 16.14
CA ALA A 538 18.17 -6.14 17.07
C ALA A 538 19.02 -5.80 18.30
N GLU A 539 18.99 -4.53 18.70
CA GLU A 539 19.45 -4.09 20.01
C GLU A 539 18.21 -3.88 20.88
N VAL A 540 17.99 -4.78 21.85
CA VAL A 540 16.81 -4.75 22.72
C VAL A 540 17.17 -4.22 24.12
N PRO A 541 16.47 -3.19 24.62
CA PRO A 541 16.69 -2.65 25.95
C PRO A 541 16.13 -3.57 27.04
N ASP A 542 16.64 -3.44 28.28
CA ASP A 542 16.19 -4.22 29.44
C ASP A 542 15.43 -3.39 30.49
N GLY A 543 15.33 -2.06 30.32
CA GLY A 543 14.69 -1.16 31.29
C GLY A 543 15.59 -0.75 32.46
N GLU A 544 16.82 -1.26 32.52
CA GLU A 544 17.84 -0.92 33.51
C GLU A 544 18.98 -0.10 32.87
N GLY A 545 18.80 0.34 31.62
CA GLY A 545 19.79 1.07 30.84
C GLY A 545 20.81 0.20 30.10
N ASN A 546 20.69 -1.13 30.14
CA ASN A 546 21.52 -2.01 29.32
C ASN A 546 20.81 -2.42 28.04
N THR A 547 21.53 -3.13 27.17
CA THR A 547 21.01 -3.53 25.86
C THR A 547 21.59 -4.89 25.48
N THR A 548 20.72 -5.82 25.11
CA THR A 548 21.12 -7.12 24.56
C THR A 548 21.14 -7.05 23.04
N GLN A 549 22.19 -7.57 22.43
CA GLN A 549 22.34 -7.63 20.98
C GLN A 549 21.91 -9.02 20.48
N LEU A 550 20.84 -9.05 19.70
CA LEU A 550 20.23 -10.26 19.16
C LEU A 550 20.51 -10.36 17.66
N LEU A 551 20.94 -11.52 17.20
CA LEU A 551 21.21 -11.83 15.80
C LEU A 551 20.43 -13.08 15.39
N GLN A 552 19.76 -13.02 14.24
CA GLN A 552 19.21 -14.16 13.54
C GLN A 552 19.77 -14.18 12.11
N ILE A 553 20.35 -15.32 11.71
CA ILE A 553 20.74 -15.54 10.32
C ILE A 553 19.52 -16.11 9.58
N GLU A 554 19.17 -15.49 8.46
CA GLU A 554 17.95 -15.81 7.74
C GLU A 554 18.20 -16.87 6.66
N GLU A 555 17.52 -18.01 6.81
CA GLU A 555 17.55 -19.13 5.85
C GLU A 555 16.13 -19.34 5.28
N GLY A 556 15.90 -18.89 4.04
CA GLY A 556 14.64 -19.11 3.32
C GLY A 556 13.61 -17.98 3.46
N LYS A 557 12.34 -18.32 3.72
CA LYS A 557 11.24 -17.34 3.79
C LYS A 557 11.28 -16.57 5.11
N HIS A 558 11.57 -15.27 5.05
CA HIS A 558 11.62 -14.39 6.21
C HIS A 558 10.39 -13.48 6.32
N TYR A 559 9.86 -13.30 7.53
CA TYR A 559 8.82 -12.30 7.78
C TYR A 559 9.42 -10.89 7.81
N MET A 560 9.42 -10.23 6.65
CA MET A 560 10.05 -8.91 6.42
C MET A 560 9.65 -7.77 7.36
N GLN A 561 8.55 -7.89 8.10
CA GLN A 561 8.08 -6.88 9.06
C GLN A 561 8.31 -7.29 10.51
N PHE A 562 9.01 -8.41 10.75
CA PHE A 562 9.15 -8.99 12.09
C PHE A 562 9.70 -7.99 13.11
N GLY A 563 10.82 -7.31 12.82
CA GLY A 563 11.40 -6.35 13.77
C GLY A 563 10.44 -5.22 14.15
N ARG A 564 9.68 -4.71 13.17
CA ARG A 564 8.61 -3.72 13.40
C ARG A 564 7.45 -4.31 14.20
N HIS A 565 7.03 -5.53 13.88
CA HIS A 565 5.96 -6.25 14.57
C HIS A 565 6.29 -6.46 16.04
N ALA A 566 7.47 -7.02 16.35
CA ALA A 566 7.93 -7.23 17.71
C ALA A 566 8.01 -5.90 18.47
N THR A 567 8.57 -4.85 17.85
CA THR A 567 8.60 -3.50 18.44
C THR A 567 7.19 -2.93 18.71
N ALA A 568 6.25 -3.14 17.79
CA ALA A 568 4.87 -2.72 17.99
C ALA A 568 4.18 -3.49 19.14
N CYS A 569 4.50 -4.78 19.33
CA CYS A 569 4.05 -5.55 20.47
C CYS A 569 4.67 -5.04 21.79
N VAL A 570 5.97 -4.72 21.80
CA VAL A 570 6.65 -4.10 22.96
C VAL A 570 5.95 -2.79 23.36
N LEU A 571 5.54 -1.99 22.38
CA LEU A 571 4.80 -0.75 22.63
C LEU A 571 3.32 -0.95 22.97
N GLU A 572 2.81 -2.18 22.97
CA GLU A 572 1.39 -2.54 23.13
C GLU A 572 0.50 -1.95 22.03
N MET A 573 1.05 -1.80 20.83
CA MET A 573 0.39 -1.28 19.64
C MET A 573 0.40 -2.31 18.49
N PRO A 574 -0.04 -3.57 18.68
CA PRO A 574 0.10 -4.64 17.67
C PRO A 574 -0.56 -4.30 16.33
N ARG A 575 -1.63 -3.48 16.33
CA ARG A 575 -2.27 -2.98 15.10
C ARG A 575 -1.36 -2.09 14.24
N ARG A 576 -0.28 -1.55 14.81
CA ARG A 576 0.71 -0.69 14.13
C ARG A 576 1.90 -1.46 13.54
N ALA A 577 1.89 -2.79 13.64
CA ALA A 577 2.87 -3.67 13.00
C ALA A 577 2.94 -3.47 11.48
N ASN A 578 1.80 -3.17 10.83
CA ASN A 578 1.77 -2.77 9.43
C ASN A 578 1.87 -1.24 9.31
N TRP A 579 2.98 -0.74 8.77
CA TRP A 579 3.25 0.70 8.62
C TRP A 579 2.17 1.45 7.84
N LYS A 580 1.45 0.78 6.94
CA LYS A 580 0.37 1.39 6.17
C LYS A 580 -0.80 1.85 7.03
N PHE A 581 -1.01 1.21 8.18
CA PHE A 581 -2.05 1.62 9.15
C PHE A 581 -1.60 2.79 10.03
N CYS A 582 -0.35 3.23 9.88
CA CYS A 582 0.23 4.33 10.63
C CYS A 582 0.48 5.58 9.77
N VAL A 583 0.21 5.52 8.46
CA VAL A 583 0.39 6.66 7.56
C VAL A 583 -0.60 7.75 7.94
N VAL A 584 -0.08 8.96 8.11
CA VAL A 584 -0.87 10.16 8.39
C VAL A 584 -0.73 11.15 7.24
N PRO A 585 -1.62 12.16 7.11
CA PRO A 585 -1.47 13.20 6.11
C PRO A 585 -0.11 13.92 6.22
N LYS A 586 0.41 14.42 5.10
CA LYS A 586 1.70 15.11 5.03
C LYS A 586 1.82 16.26 6.06
N SER A 587 0.76 17.03 6.26
CA SER A 587 0.73 18.11 7.27
C SER A 587 0.96 17.60 8.69
N ASP A 588 0.52 16.39 9.00
CA ASP A 588 0.71 15.78 10.31
C ASP A 588 2.10 15.14 10.42
N GLU A 589 2.63 14.58 9.33
CA GLU A 589 4.05 14.19 9.24
C GLU A 589 4.99 15.37 9.46
N GLU A 590 4.67 16.53 8.88
CA GLU A 590 5.39 17.79 9.08
C GLU A 590 5.35 18.22 10.55
N LYS A 591 4.16 18.20 11.20
CA LYS A 591 4.03 18.51 12.63
C LYS A 591 4.81 17.53 13.51
N LEU A 592 4.74 16.24 13.22
CA LEU A 592 5.49 15.20 13.94
C LEU A 592 7.00 15.46 13.82
N THR A 593 7.47 15.75 12.62
CA THR A 593 8.89 16.02 12.34
C THR A 593 9.35 17.30 13.01
N GLN A 594 8.57 18.38 12.95
CA GLN A 594 8.91 19.64 13.62
C GLN A 594 8.89 19.51 15.14
N SER A 595 7.90 18.81 15.69
CA SER A 595 7.85 18.49 17.12
C SER A 595 9.07 17.67 17.55
N PHE A 596 9.45 16.65 16.78
CA PHE A 596 10.66 15.90 17.11
C PHE A 596 11.91 16.79 17.06
N LYS A 597 12.08 17.58 15.98
CA LYS A 597 13.21 18.53 15.82
C LYS A 597 13.35 19.48 17.01
N SER A 598 12.26 20.04 17.51
CA SER A 598 12.33 20.99 18.62
C SER A 598 12.88 20.36 19.90
N HIS A 599 12.53 19.11 20.20
CA HIS A 599 13.04 18.39 21.37
C HIS A 599 14.43 17.78 21.14
N TRP A 600 14.72 17.39 19.89
CA TRP A 600 15.99 16.80 19.47
C TRP A 600 17.14 17.82 19.42
N LYS A 601 16.85 19.11 19.19
CA LYS A 601 17.84 20.17 18.94
C LYS A 601 19.07 20.15 19.86
N GLN A 602 18.87 19.97 21.16
CA GLN A 602 19.98 19.97 22.15
C GLN A 602 20.88 18.72 22.10
N PHE A 603 20.47 17.67 21.42
CA PHE A 603 21.21 16.42 21.24
C PHE A 603 21.76 16.28 19.82
N ASP A 604 21.38 17.19 18.91
CA ASP A 604 21.71 17.14 17.50
C ASP A 604 23.14 17.62 17.23
N PHE A 605 24.07 16.67 17.24
CA PHE A 605 25.49 16.96 17.01
C PHE A 605 25.82 17.50 15.61
N THR A 606 24.85 17.48 14.67
CA THR A 606 25.05 18.01 13.32
C THR A 606 24.90 19.53 13.25
N LEU A 607 24.47 20.17 14.34
CA LEU A 607 24.32 21.61 14.45
C LEU A 607 25.59 22.30 15.00
N ASP A 608 26.53 21.54 15.56
CA ASP A 608 27.67 22.06 16.36
C ASP A 608 28.87 22.58 15.53
N GLU A 609 28.71 22.93 14.24
CA GLU A 609 29.82 23.42 13.40
C GLU A 609 29.82 24.96 13.15
N GLU A 610 28.91 25.74 13.75
CA GLU A 610 28.81 27.20 13.48
C GLU A 610 29.42 28.14 14.54
N ASP A 611 29.87 27.66 15.71
CA ASP A 611 30.28 28.54 16.82
C ASP A 611 31.81 28.71 17.03
N ASP A 612 32.68 28.10 16.22
CA ASP A 612 34.15 28.22 16.33
C ASP A 612 34.83 28.69 15.02
N ALA A 613 34.40 29.83 14.46
CA ALA A 613 35.11 30.53 13.36
C ALA A 613 35.15 32.05 13.52
#